data_AF-A0A7R9DRC7-F1
#
_entry.id   AF-A0A7R9DRC7-F1
#
_cell.length_a   1.000
_cell.length_b   1.000
_cell.length_c   1.000
_cell.angle_alpha   90.00
_cell.angle_beta   90.00
_cell.angle_gamma   90.00
#
_symmetry.space_group_name_H-M   'P 1'
#
loop_
_entity.id
_entity.type
_entity.pdbx_description
1 polymer ?
#
loop_
_entity_poly.entity_id
_entity_poly.type
_entity_poly.pdbx_seq_one_letter_code
_entity_poly.pdbx_strand_id
1 'polypeptide(L)'
;VYIHISYPPSLFQVADYHYPMGTTADETINIRLYILMLVPFLYALGLIRNLKYLVPFSALANVFILIGFCITLYYMFTDIPDTSDKVEITPDFSTLPVFFSTVIFAMEGIGVVMPLENSMRNPGHFLGCPGVLNIAMLIVVFLYAIIGLFGYLKYGDSVDASVTLNLPLEDV
;
A
#
# COMPACT_ATOMS: atom_id res chain seq x y z
N VAL A 1 19.55 -3.89 -19.49
CA VAL A 1 18.82 -3.20 -18.40
C VAL A 1 18.23 -4.28 -17.50
N TYR A 2 18.95 -4.64 -16.45
CA TYR A 2 18.46 -5.59 -15.44
C TYR A 2 17.44 -4.84 -14.59
N ILE A 3 16.16 -5.12 -14.79
CA ILE A 3 15.10 -4.64 -13.90
C ILE A 3 15.23 -5.48 -12.63
N HIS A 4 15.90 -4.93 -11.62
CA HIS A 4 15.78 -5.44 -10.26
C HIS A 4 14.34 -5.18 -9.82
N ILE A 5 13.48 -6.19 -10.01
CA ILE A 5 12.20 -6.26 -9.35
C ILE A 5 12.53 -6.50 -7.88
N SER A 6 12.65 -5.42 -7.09
CA SER A 6 12.60 -5.53 -5.64
C SER A 6 11.23 -6.12 -5.31
N TYR A 7 11.24 -7.37 -4.86
CA TYR A 7 10.05 -8.06 -4.43
C TYR A 7 9.46 -7.35 -3.21
N PRO A 8 8.13 -7.34 -3.03
CA PRO A 8 7.53 -6.77 -1.84
C PRO A 8 8.07 -7.51 -0.60
N PRO A 9 8.53 -6.79 0.43
CA PRO A 9 9.19 -7.38 1.60
C PRO A 9 8.29 -8.38 2.33
N SER A 10 6.97 -8.26 2.23
CA SER A 10 5.99 -9.13 2.90
C SER A 10 6.05 -10.59 2.47
N LEU A 11 6.26 -10.89 1.18
CA LEU A 11 6.33 -12.28 0.70
C LEU A 11 7.69 -12.92 1.00
N PHE A 12 8.77 -12.13 0.91
CA PHE A 12 10.10 -12.58 1.30
C PHE A 12 10.18 -12.86 2.80
N GLN A 13 9.59 -12.01 3.63
CA GLN A 13 9.59 -12.16 5.08
C GLN A 13 8.82 -13.42 5.53
N VAL A 14 7.71 -13.76 4.87
CA VAL A 14 6.98 -15.02 5.13
C VAL A 14 7.77 -16.23 4.62
N ALA A 15 8.40 -16.13 3.45
CA ALA A 15 9.21 -17.22 2.90
C ALA A 15 10.46 -17.52 3.75
N ASP A 16 11.20 -16.49 4.15
CA ASP A 16 12.41 -16.61 4.99
C ASP A 16 12.08 -17.05 6.42
N TYR A 17 10.91 -16.68 6.96
CA TYR A 17 10.45 -17.17 8.27
C TYR A 17 10.20 -18.69 8.27
N HIS A 18 9.62 -19.22 7.18
CA HIS A 18 9.30 -20.64 7.08
C HIS A 18 10.46 -21.51 6.57
N TYR A 19 11.45 -20.92 5.88
CA TYR A 19 12.63 -21.62 5.36
C TYR A 19 13.90 -20.80 5.67
N PRO A 20 14.43 -20.86 6.91
CA PRO A 20 15.64 -20.13 7.26
C PRO A 20 16.81 -20.59 6.38
N MET A 21 17.41 -19.64 5.67
CA MET A 21 18.61 -19.78 4.82
C MET A 21 19.75 -20.47 5.58
N GLY A 22 19.79 -21.80 5.54
CA GLY A 22 20.70 -22.54 6.41
C GLY A 22 20.75 -24.04 6.20
N THR A 23 20.59 -24.57 4.98
CA THR A 23 21.22 -25.85 4.57
C THR A 23 20.98 -26.14 3.08
N THR A 24 22.07 -26.43 2.37
CA THR A 24 22.14 -27.18 1.08
C THR A 24 21.19 -26.77 -0.06
N ALA A 25 21.71 -25.89 -0.92
CA ALA A 25 21.61 -25.75 -2.39
C ALA A 25 20.59 -26.50 -3.29
N ASP A 26 19.54 -27.19 -2.82
CA ASP A 26 18.62 -27.90 -3.74
C ASP A 26 17.12 -27.93 -3.34
N GLU A 27 16.72 -27.33 -2.20
CA GLU A 27 15.31 -27.30 -1.76
C GLU A 27 14.74 -25.90 -1.47
N THR A 28 15.27 -24.83 -2.08
CA THR A 28 14.53 -23.56 -2.10
C THR A 28 13.45 -23.63 -3.17
N ILE A 29 12.19 -23.85 -2.80
CA ILE A 29 11.06 -23.65 -3.72
C ILE A 29 11.18 -22.22 -4.27
N ASN A 30 11.48 -22.12 -5.56
CA ASN A 30 11.71 -20.85 -6.22
C ASN A 30 10.51 -19.90 -5.95
N ILE A 31 10.76 -18.63 -5.61
CA ILE A 31 9.72 -17.59 -5.43
C ILE A 31 8.69 -17.57 -6.58
N ARG A 32 9.15 -17.93 -7.78
CA ARG A 32 8.33 -18.09 -8.99
C ARG A 32 7.20 -19.12 -8.82
N LEU A 33 7.45 -20.23 -8.12
CA LEU A 33 6.45 -21.27 -7.82
C LEU A 33 5.40 -20.76 -6.83
N TYR A 34 5.77 -19.94 -5.83
CA TYR A 34 4.80 -19.30 -4.94
C TYR A 34 3.87 -18.35 -5.70
N ILE A 35 4.44 -17.51 -6.58
CA ILE A 35 3.64 -16.65 -7.47
C ILE A 35 2.69 -17.50 -8.32
N LEU A 36 3.19 -18.58 -8.92
CA LEU A 36 2.41 -19.47 -9.79
C LEU A 36 1.31 -20.23 -9.03
N MET A 37 1.53 -20.57 -7.77
CA MET A 37 0.50 -21.14 -6.88
C MET A 37 -0.57 -20.13 -6.49
N LEU A 38 -0.22 -18.83 -6.39
CA LEU A 38 -1.17 -17.75 -6.09
C LEU A 38 -2.06 -17.41 -7.29
N VAL A 39 -1.55 -17.53 -8.52
CA VAL A 39 -2.26 -17.21 -9.77
C VAL A 39 -3.66 -17.86 -9.87
N PRO A 40 -3.85 -19.18 -9.68
CA PRO A 40 -5.19 -19.79 -9.78
C PRO A 40 -6.16 -19.25 -8.72
N PHE A 41 -5.66 -18.93 -7.52
CA PHE A 41 -6.47 -18.33 -6.47
C PHE A 41 -6.89 -16.89 -6.81
N LEU A 42 -5.96 -16.07 -7.29
CA LEU A 42 -6.24 -14.71 -7.78
C LEU A 42 -7.20 -14.72 -8.97
N TYR A 43 -7.04 -15.68 -9.88
CA TYR A 43 -7.92 -15.86 -11.03
C TYR A 43 -9.34 -16.24 -10.59
N ALA A 44 -9.48 -17.16 -9.63
CA ALA A 44 -10.77 -17.53 -9.04
C ALA A 44 -11.45 -16.36 -8.34
N LEU A 45 -10.70 -15.51 -7.63
CA LEU A 45 -11.22 -14.27 -7.04
C LEU A 45 -11.64 -13.26 -8.10
N GLY A 46 -10.86 -13.11 -9.18
CA GLY A 46 -11.18 -12.23 -10.31
C GLY A 46 -12.40 -12.66 -11.14
N LEU A 47 -12.80 -13.94 -11.04
CA LEU A 47 -14.01 -14.47 -11.68
C LEU A 47 -15.31 -14.11 -10.94
N ILE A 48 -15.22 -13.53 -9.74
CA ILE A 48 -16.40 -13.10 -8.97
C ILE A 48 -17.03 -11.87 -9.64
N ARG A 49 -18.06 -12.13 -10.47
CA ARG A 49 -18.80 -11.08 -11.18
C ARG A 49 -19.72 -10.24 -10.30
N ASN A 50 -20.10 -10.76 -9.13
CA ASN A 50 -21.06 -10.12 -8.24
C ASN A 50 -20.38 -9.65 -6.96
N LEU A 51 -19.95 -8.38 -6.92
CA LEU A 51 -19.32 -7.76 -5.76
C LEU A 51 -20.18 -7.80 -4.49
N LYS A 52 -21.50 -7.98 -4.62
CA LYS A 52 -22.45 -8.03 -3.50
C LYS A 52 -22.13 -9.12 -2.47
N TYR A 53 -21.59 -10.27 -2.89
CA TYR A 53 -21.22 -11.35 -1.97
C TYR A 53 -19.95 -11.05 -1.17
N LEU A 54 -19.08 -10.19 -1.68
CA LEU A 54 -17.86 -9.77 -1.00
C LEU A 54 -18.11 -8.65 0.02
N VAL A 55 -19.26 -7.99 -0.02
CA VAL A 55 -19.59 -6.84 0.85
C VAL A 55 -19.37 -7.10 2.35
N PRO A 56 -19.90 -8.17 2.98
CA PRO A 56 -19.71 -8.36 4.42
C PRO A 56 -18.26 -8.64 4.79
N PHE A 57 -17.53 -9.40 3.96
CA PHE A 57 -16.11 -9.66 4.15
C PHE A 57 -15.28 -8.38 3.96
N SER A 58 -15.59 -7.60 2.93
CA SER A 58 -14.95 -6.31 2.65
C SER A 58 -15.22 -5.30 3.77
N ALA A 59 -16.44 -5.26 4.32
CA ALA A 59 -16.75 -4.39 5.46
C ALA A 59 -15.89 -4.74 6.68
N LEU A 60 -15.74 -6.03 7.00
CA LEU A 60 -14.87 -6.48 8.08
C LEU A 60 -13.39 -6.15 7.81
N ALA A 61 -12.91 -6.40 6.58
CA ALA A 61 -11.55 -6.05 6.18
C ALA A 61 -11.30 -4.54 6.29
N ASN A 62 -12.25 -3.71 5.87
CA ASN A 62 -12.16 -2.25 5.99
C ASN A 62 -12.13 -1.78 7.45
N VAL A 63 -12.79 -2.48 8.37
CA VAL A 63 -12.67 -2.20 9.82
C VAL A 63 -11.25 -2.48 10.30
N PHE A 64 -10.64 -3.60 9.93
CA PHE A 64 -9.25 -3.89 10.29
C PHE A 64 -8.26 -2.92 9.65
N ILE A 65 -8.48 -2.53 8.39
CA ILE A 65 -7.69 -1.50 7.72
C ILE A 65 -7.80 -0.18 8.50
N LEU A 66 -9.01 0.23 8.89
CA LEU A 66 -9.22 1.46 9.66
C LEU A 66 -8.50 1.41 11.02
N ILE A 67 -8.55 0.27 11.73
CA ILE A 67 -7.85 0.08 13.01
C ILE A 67 -6.33 0.20 12.81
N GLY A 68 -5.75 -0.55 11.88
CA GLY A 68 -4.32 -0.50 11.59
C GLY A 68 -3.88 0.89 11.13
N PHE A 69 -4.73 1.56 10.35
CA PHE A 69 -4.53 2.94 9.94
C PHE A 69 -4.51 3.91 11.13
N CYS A 70 -5.47 3.81 12.05
CA CYS A 70 -5.50 4.64 13.26
C CYS A 70 -4.27 4.40 14.16
N ILE A 71 -3.84 3.14 14.34
CA ILE A 71 -2.62 2.81 15.09
C ILE A 71 -1.40 3.44 14.42
N THR A 72 -1.30 3.32 13.10
CA THR A 72 -0.21 3.93 12.33
C THR A 72 -0.17 5.44 12.51
N LEU A 73 -1.31 6.12 12.42
CA LEU A 73 -1.38 7.57 12.66
C LEU A 73 -1.02 7.91 14.12
N TYR A 74 -1.46 7.12 15.10
CA TYR A 74 -1.12 7.34 16.50
C TYR A 74 0.40 7.35 16.72
N TYR A 75 1.11 6.31 16.25
CA TYR A 75 2.57 6.24 16.38
C TYR A 75 3.31 7.28 15.53
N MET A 76 2.75 7.65 14.37
CA MET A 76 3.32 8.68 13.51
C MET A 76 3.31 10.06 14.16
N PHE A 77 2.22 10.42 14.84
CA PHE A 77 2.07 11.73 15.47
C PHE A 77 2.59 11.79 16.92
N THR A 78 2.98 10.66 17.50
CA THR A 78 3.56 10.61 18.85
C THR A 78 5.08 10.82 18.78
N ASP A 79 5.65 11.60 19.71
CA ASP A 79 7.10 11.85 19.85
C ASP A 79 7.81 12.30 18.56
N ILE A 80 7.24 13.28 17.86
CA ILE A 80 7.87 13.86 16.66
C ILE A 80 9.19 14.55 17.09
N PRO A 81 10.37 14.10 16.61
CA PRO A 81 11.65 14.68 16.99
C PRO A 81 11.82 16.09 16.43
N ASP A 82 12.57 16.95 17.13
CA ASP A 82 12.91 18.29 16.65
C ASP A 82 13.70 18.20 15.33
N THR A 83 13.13 18.80 14.29
CA THR A 83 13.49 18.59 12.87
C THR A 83 14.82 19.23 12.46
N SER A 84 15.56 19.87 13.37
CA SER A 84 16.71 20.71 13.02
C SER A 84 17.94 19.95 12.52
N ASP A 85 18.13 18.67 12.86
CA ASP A 85 19.38 17.94 12.55
C ASP A 85 19.20 16.65 11.71
N LYS A 86 17.97 16.23 11.38
CA LYS A 86 17.69 14.89 10.82
C LYS A 86 17.01 14.85 9.44
N VAL A 87 16.68 16.00 8.85
CA VAL A 87 15.89 16.06 7.62
C VAL A 87 16.70 16.75 6.54
N GLU A 88 17.13 15.97 5.54
CA GLU A 88 17.72 16.51 4.32
C GLU A 88 16.59 17.09 3.45
N ILE A 89 16.47 18.42 3.43
CA ILE A 89 15.39 19.11 2.70
C ILE A 89 15.64 19.08 1.18
N THR A 90 16.82 18.66 0.72
CA THR A 90 17.20 18.60 -0.69
C THR A 90 16.95 17.21 -1.29
N PRO A 91 15.89 17.02 -2.08
CA PRO A 91 15.67 15.74 -2.75
C PRO A 91 16.72 15.50 -3.84
N ASP A 92 17.25 14.27 -3.91
CA ASP A 92 18.06 13.85 -5.05
C ASP A 92 17.19 13.77 -6.31
N PHE A 93 17.57 14.51 -7.35
CA PHE A 93 16.89 14.52 -8.65
C PHE A 93 16.77 13.13 -9.27
N SER A 94 17.68 12.21 -8.95
CA SER A 94 17.66 10.83 -9.46
C SER A 94 16.48 10.02 -8.90
N THR A 95 15.92 10.41 -7.75
CA THR A 95 14.80 9.73 -7.07
C THR A 95 13.42 10.21 -7.50
N LEU A 96 13.34 11.37 -8.17
CA LEU A 96 12.08 11.96 -8.64
C LEU A 96 11.26 11.00 -9.52
N PRO A 97 11.84 10.28 -10.51
CA PRO A 97 11.08 9.31 -11.30
C PRO A 97 10.44 8.20 -10.46
N VAL A 98 11.14 7.71 -9.44
CA VAL A 98 10.64 6.67 -8.54
C VAL A 98 9.48 7.22 -7.70
N PHE A 99 9.62 8.44 -7.17
CA PHE A 99 8.55 9.13 -6.45
C PHE A 99 7.29 9.28 -7.31
N PHE A 100 7.41 9.85 -8.51
CA PHE A 100 6.26 10.03 -9.40
C PHE A 100 5.63 8.70 -9.81
N SER A 101 6.43 7.67 -10.09
CA SER A 101 5.90 6.33 -10.42
C SER A 101 5.10 5.73 -9.27
N THR A 102 5.56 5.91 -8.03
CA THR A 102 4.89 5.41 -6.83
C THR A 102 3.58 6.15 -6.58
N VAL A 103 3.58 7.48 -6.70
CA VAL A 103 2.36 8.30 -6.53
C VAL A 103 1.32 7.97 -7.60
N ILE A 104 1.73 7.88 -8.88
CA ILE A 104 0.80 7.56 -9.98
C ILE A 104 0.20 6.15 -9.78
N PHE A 105 1.02 5.17 -9.42
CA PHE A 105 0.57 3.81 -9.15
C PHE A 105 -0.37 3.72 -7.95
N ALA A 106 -0.09 4.45 -6.86
CA ALA A 106 -0.94 4.47 -5.68
C ALA A 106 -2.33 5.10 -5.95
N MET A 107 -2.43 5.97 -6.95
CA MET A 107 -3.66 6.65 -7.36
C MET A 107 -4.43 5.89 -8.44
N GLU A 108 -3.93 4.74 -8.88
CA GLU A 108 -4.59 3.91 -9.89
C GLU A 108 -5.81 3.19 -9.31
N GLY A 109 -6.96 3.31 -9.99
CA GLY A 109 -8.21 2.66 -9.57
C GLY A 109 -9.16 2.32 -10.72
N ILE A 110 -8.67 2.30 -11.97
CA ILE A 110 -9.53 2.20 -13.16
C ILE A 110 -10.39 0.93 -13.18
N GLY A 111 -9.87 -0.18 -12.63
CA GLY A 111 -10.57 -1.46 -12.56
C GLY A 111 -11.84 -1.45 -11.69
N VAL A 112 -11.96 -0.49 -10.76
CA VAL A 112 -13.14 -0.38 -9.88
C VAL A 112 -14.13 0.69 -10.31
N VAL A 113 -13.75 1.57 -11.25
CA VAL A 113 -14.55 2.71 -11.69
C VAL A 113 -15.87 2.26 -12.32
N MET A 114 -15.84 1.39 -13.33
CA MET A 114 -17.06 0.99 -14.06
C MET A 114 -18.05 0.20 -13.19
N PRO A 115 -17.64 -0.80 -12.39
CA PRO A 115 -18.57 -1.50 -11.50
C PRO A 115 -19.16 -0.58 -10.42
N LEU A 116 -18.37 0.37 -9.93
CA LEU A 116 -18.81 1.35 -8.94
C LEU A 116 -19.85 2.31 -9.54
N GLU A 117 -19.56 2.90 -10.70
CA GLU A 117 -20.49 3.76 -11.43
C GLU A 117 -21.82 3.05 -11.69
N ASN A 118 -21.79 1.81 -12.19
CA ASN A 118 -22.98 1.00 -12.45
C ASN A 118 -23.77 0.65 -11.18
N SER A 119 -23.14 0.70 -10.01
CA SER A 119 -23.78 0.42 -8.71
C SER A 119 -24.33 1.69 -8.03
N MET A 120 -24.06 2.88 -8.55
CA MET A 120 -24.54 4.14 -7.98
C MET A 120 -26.00 4.40 -8.31
N ARG A 121 -26.71 5.04 -7.37
CA ARG A 121 -28.09 5.48 -7.58
C ARG A 121 -28.21 6.50 -8.73
N ASN A 122 -27.20 7.35 -8.89
CA ASN A 122 -27.13 8.39 -9.92
C ASN A 122 -25.75 8.34 -10.63
N PRO A 123 -25.56 7.48 -11.65
CA PRO A 123 -24.25 7.28 -12.30
C PRO A 123 -23.71 8.55 -12.98
N GLY A 124 -24.57 9.40 -13.56
CA GLY A 124 -24.16 10.65 -14.19
C GLY A 124 -23.50 11.69 -13.26
N HIS A 125 -23.60 11.50 -11.94
CA HIS A 125 -22.91 12.35 -10.94
C HIS A 125 -21.53 11.80 -10.54
N PHE A 126 -21.12 10.62 -11.03
CA PHE A 126 -19.82 10.04 -10.67
C PHE A 126 -18.65 10.89 -11.17
N LEU A 127 -18.67 11.28 -12.46
CA LEU A 127 -17.69 12.17 -13.10
C LEU A 127 -18.10 13.65 -13.17
N GLY A 128 -19.28 14.03 -12.63
CA GLY A 128 -19.75 15.41 -12.66
C GLY A 128 -18.87 16.39 -11.85
N CYS A 129 -19.24 17.66 -11.80
CA CYS A 129 -18.62 18.66 -10.92
C CYS A 129 -19.67 19.29 -9.99
N PRO A 130 -19.60 19.10 -8.65
CA PRO A 130 -18.66 18.25 -7.92
C PRO A 130 -19.09 16.77 -7.91
N GLY A 131 -18.30 15.93 -8.55
CA GLY A 131 -18.57 14.50 -8.68
C GLY A 131 -17.95 13.70 -7.55
N VAL A 132 -18.52 12.53 -7.29
CA VAL A 132 -18.07 11.62 -6.23
C VAL A 132 -16.59 11.26 -6.42
N LEU A 133 -16.16 11.03 -7.65
CA LEU A 133 -14.78 10.69 -7.97
C LEU A 133 -13.81 11.83 -7.61
N ASN A 134 -14.14 13.07 -7.99
CA ASN A 134 -13.24 14.21 -7.76
C ASN A 134 -13.09 14.52 -6.26
N ILE A 135 -14.19 14.47 -5.50
CA ILE A 135 -14.14 14.66 -4.05
C ILE A 135 -13.33 13.53 -3.38
N ALA A 136 -13.60 12.27 -3.74
CA ALA A 136 -12.88 11.13 -3.18
C ALA A 136 -11.38 11.24 -3.47
N MET A 137 -11.01 11.58 -4.71
CA MET A 137 -9.62 11.72 -5.11
C MET A 137 -8.92 12.85 -4.35
N LEU A 138 -9.60 13.98 -4.16
CA LEU A 138 -9.07 15.10 -3.37
C LEU A 138 -8.76 14.67 -1.93
N ILE A 139 -9.67 13.94 -1.28
CA ILE A 139 -9.46 13.43 0.08
C ILE A 139 -8.24 12.51 0.13
N VAL A 140 -8.09 11.60 -0.84
CA VAL A 140 -6.95 10.66 -0.91
C VAL A 140 -5.63 11.42 -1.10
N VAL A 141 -5.58 12.43 -1.98
CA VAL A 141 -4.39 13.27 -2.17
C VAL A 141 -3.98 13.95 -0.88
N PHE A 142 -4.94 14.57 -0.17
CA PHE A 142 -4.65 15.22 1.10
C PHE A 142 -4.12 14.23 2.15
N LEU A 143 -4.72 13.04 2.21
CA LEU A 143 -4.29 11.98 3.13
C LEU A 143 -2.85 11.54 2.85
N TYR A 144 -2.52 11.28 1.59
CA TYR A 144 -1.17 10.88 1.17
C TYR A 144 -0.15 11.99 1.42
N ALA A 145 -0.50 13.26 1.18
CA ALA A 145 0.38 14.38 1.46
C ALA A 145 0.70 14.49 2.96
N ILE A 146 -0.31 14.36 3.84
CA ILE A 146 -0.12 14.40 5.30
C ILE A 146 0.77 13.24 5.74
N ILE A 147 0.44 12.01 5.35
CA ILE A 147 1.20 10.81 5.76
C ILE A 147 2.63 10.86 5.23
N GLY A 148 2.84 11.28 3.98
CA GLY A 148 4.16 11.40 3.40
C GLY A 148 5.01 12.45 4.11
N LEU A 149 4.42 13.62 4.40
CA LEU A 149 5.11 14.70 5.12
C LEU A 149 5.47 14.27 6.55
N PHE A 150 4.48 13.85 7.34
CA PHE A 150 4.71 13.50 8.76
C PHE A 150 5.50 12.20 8.92
N GLY A 151 5.35 11.24 8.01
CA GLY A 151 6.18 10.05 7.97
C GLY A 151 7.65 10.40 7.78
N TYR A 152 7.98 11.28 6.83
CA TYR A 152 9.36 11.71 6.63
C TYR A 152 9.87 12.58 7.79
N LEU A 153 9.03 13.45 8.37
CA LEU A 153 9.42 14.24 9.56
C LEU A 153 9.72 13.36 10.77
N LYS A 154 9.00 12.25 10.95
CA LYS A 154 9.17 11.33 12.09
C LYS A 154 10.38 10.41 11.91
N TYR A 155 10.52 9.79 10.74
CA TYR A 155 11.50 8.72 10.49
C TYR A 155 12.75 9.18 9.73
N GLY A 156 12.73 10.37 9.12
CA GLY A 156 13.84 10.92 8.33
C GLY A 156 14.29 9.97 7.23
N ASP A 157 15.60 9.92 6.99
CA ASP A 157 16.21 9.08 5.95
C ASP A 157 16.19 7.58 6.27
N SER A 158 15.87 7.21 7.51
CA SER A 158 15.69 5.82 7.94
C SER A 158 14.28 5.27 7.67
N VAL A 159 13.43 6.01 6.95
CA VAL A 159 12.08 5.54 6.61
C VAL A 159 12.12 4.33 5.69
N ASP A 160 11.49 3.24 6.12
CA ASP A 160 11.32 2.06 5.27
C ASP A 160 10.31 2.26 4.13
N ALA A 161 10.34 1.36 3.14
CA ALA A 161 9.47 1.38 1.96
C ALA A 161 7.95 1.39 2.27
N SER A 162 7.56 0.96 3.47
CA SER A 162 6.20 1.10 3.98
C SER A 162 6.22 1.69 5.39
N VAL A 163 5.33 2.64 5.66
CA VAL A 163 5.23 3.27 6.98
C VAL A 163 4.96 2.27 8.10
N THR A 164 4.20 1.20 7.82
CA THR A 164 3.86 0.18 8.80
C THR A 164 5.07 -0.62 9.30
N LEU A 165 6.16 -0.65 8.54
CA LEU A 165 7.38 -1.33 8.92
C LEU A 165 8.20 -0.53 9.94
N ASN A 166 7.96 0.78 10.02
CA ASN A 166 8.64 1.67 10.95
C ASN A 166 7.97 1.70 12.34
N LEU A 167 6.85 0.98 12.53
CA LEU A 167 6.23 0.87 13.86
C LEU A 167 7.09 0.02 14.81
N PRO A 168 7.10 0.33 16.12
CA PRO A 168 7.83 -0.47 17.09
C PRO A 168 7.28 -1.90 17.14
N LEU A 169 8.15 -2.87 16.89
CA LEU A 169 7.80 -4.30 16.88
C LEU A 169 7.73 -4.90 18.30
N GLU A 170 8.16 -4.15 19.31
CA GLU A 170 8.32 -4.61 20.70
C GLU A 170 7.03 -4.50 21.54
N ASP A 171 6.01 -3.80 21.04
CA ASP A 171 4.71 -3.58 21.71
C ASP A 171 3.64 -4.63 21.34
N VAL A 172 4.02 -5.71 20.64
CA VAL A 172 3.09 -6.77 20.15
C VAL A 172 3.44 -8.15 20.72
#